data_AF-A0A8S0W755-F1
#
_entry.id   AF-A0A8S0W755-F1
#
_cell.length_a   1.000
_cell.length_b   1.000
_cell.length_c   1.000
_cell.angle_alpha   90.00
_cell.angle_beta   90.00
_cell.angle_gamma   90.00
#
_symmetry.space_group_name_H-M   'P 1'
#
loop_
_entity.id
_entity.type
_entity.pdbx_description
1 polymer ?
#
loop_
_entity_poly.entity_id
_entity_poly.type
_entity_poly.pdbx_seq_one_letter_code
_entity_poly.pdbx_strand_id
1 'polypeptide(L)'
;MPNLAFPACSKDLLQDALEILPNDLDTKMTDALKTLEPDQAAAVLAYIAQQASITDQQIKKSRLTLPSFSSAKWAEVAPQLDLPDKVDDLLLESFSPPSCMLPLSMHRAMFKDGWRAMDVYREKTQQDREAARIKLLEPWLVPIIALFEGRVVDLPESAMVPTIYSSGGAVEHEIIVVGRALFFVVEMKLLLDKDCTAQLFLELLSAAEANKKLKYTGLRVYGLLTDLTLFHFYSFDPIERSFYKDDVLFANVIRELFCGDMIPVANKIFSVLMLGYLESLEATVALSKARGQSGMCSSDKGSSPIHQMADKPSILASSSGAKQSKGASSHVRPSLTAWENGLALAKQAYDDLQKCALAESIDKFEENAINALDTLSKSVSCLPRYSLYSGPSDTPITPAGLDAMADKSVKIWHVDKLAKTRP
;
A
#
# COMPACT_ATOMS: atom_id res chain seq x y z
N MET A 1 -4.29 40.74 -25.31
CA MET A 1 -4.79 39.38 -25.59
C MET A 1 -5.97 39.12 -24.68
N PRO A 2 -7.06 38.48 -25.17
CA PRO A 2 -8.28 38.33 -24.40
C PRO A 2 -8.08 37.32 -23.25
N ASN A 3 -8.65 37.65 -22.09
CA ASN A 3 -8.79 36.79 -20.94
C ASN A 3 -9.46 35.47 -21.35
N LEU A 4 -8.71 34.37 -21.31
CA LEU A 4 -9.27 33.03 -21.21
C LEU A 4 -9.62 32.80 -19.74
N ALA A 5 -10.85 33.19 -19.39
CA ALA A 5 -11.48 32.71 -18.17
C ALA A 5 -11.75 31.21 -18.36
N PHE A 6 -11.12 30.37 -17.53
CA PHE A 6 -11.59 29.01 -17.32
C PHE A 6 -12.99 29.07 -16.68
N PRO A 7 -13.89 28.12 -16.99
CA PRO A 7 -15.21 28.10 -16.39
C PRO A 7 -15.08 28.06 -14.86
N ALA A 8 -15.84 28.92 -14.20
CA ALA A 8 -15.99 28.98 -12.74
C ALA A 8 -16.20 27.54 -12.22
N CYS A 9 -15.23 27.09 -11.43
CA CYS A 9 -14.92 25.69 -11.19
C CYS A 9 -15.73 25.18 -9.99
N SER A 10 -16.35 24.01 -10.14
CA SER A 10 -17.16 23.17 -9.23
C SER A 10 -17.36 23.50 -7.74
N LYS A 11 -16.43 24.19 -7.07
CA LYS A 11 -16.67 24.82 -5.76
C LYS A 11 -17.93 25.67 -5.79
N ASP A 12 -18.18 26.39 -6.89
CA ASP A 12 -19.38 27.21 -7.03
C ASP A 12 -20.65 26.36 -7.02
N LEU A 13 -20.70 25.21 -7.71
CA LEU A 13 -21.90 24.34 -7.69
C LEU A 13 -22.19 23.72 -6.33
N LEU A 14 -21.16 23.33 -5.57
CA LEU A 14 -21.34 22.80 -4.22
C LEU A 14 -21.74 23.93 -3.25
N GLN A 15 -21.08 25.09 -3.36
CA GLN A 15 -21.37 26.27 -2.55
C GLN A 15 -22.80 26.77 -2.83
N ASP A 16 -23.19 26.91 -4.10
CA ASP A 16 -24.53 27.28 -4.55
C ASP A 16 -25.58 26.29 -4.04
N ALA A 17 -25.29 24.97 -4.09
CA ALA A 17 -26.18 23.97 -3.54
C ALA A 17 -26.32 24.08 -2.02
N LEU A 18 -25.22 24.36 -1.30
CA LEU A 18 -25.23 24.58 0.15
C LEU A 18 -25.99 25.85 0.54
N GLU A 19 -25.95 26.90 -0.27
CA GLU A 19 -26.69 28.16 -0.05
C GLU A 19 -28.22 28.00 -0.18
N ILE A 20 -28.67 27.01 -0.96
CA ILE A 20 -30.10 26.72 -1.14
C ILE A 20 -30.65 25.84 0.00
N LEU A 21 -29.78 25.08 0.68
CA LEU A 21 -30.20 24.24 1.80
C LEU A 21 -30.58 25.13 3.00
N PRO A 22 -31.62 24.75 3.79
CA PRO A 22 -31.91 25.44 5.03
C PRO A 22 -30.66 25.52 5.92
N ASN A 23 -30.37 26.70 6.50
CA ASN A 23 -29.16 26.96 7.29
C ASN A 23 -28.92 25.95 8.43
N ASP A 24 -29.97 25.29 8.91
CA ASP A 24 -29.90 24.30 9.97
C ASP A 24 -29.79 22.85 9.46
N LEU A 25 -30.09 22.60 8.19
CA LEU A 25 -30.08 21.27 7.60
C LEU A 25 -28.65 20.75 7.44
N ASP A 26 -27.72 21.58 6.97
CA ASP A 26 -26.32 21.16 6.78
C ASP A 26 -25.67 20.77 8.11
N THR A 27 -25.78 21.63 9.14
CA THR A 27 -25.16 21.36 10.44
C THR A 27 -25.84 20.18 11.16
N LYS A 28 -27.18 20.15 11.24
CA LYS A 28 -27.90 19.08 11.94
C LYS A 28 -27.77 17.73 11.24
N MET A 29 -27.83 17.69 9.91
CA MET A 29 -27.70 16.45 9.15
C MET A 29 -26.26 15.93 9.24
N THR A 30 -25.27 16.81 9.11
CA THR A 30 -23.86 16.43 9.25
C THR A 30 -23.58 15.89 10.66
N ASP A 31 -24.08 16.55 11.69
CA ASP A 31 -23.90 16.08 13.07
C ASP A 31 -24.65 14.75 13.32
N ALA A 32 -25.86 14.59 12.78
CA ALA A 32 -26.59 13.32 12.85
C ALA A 32 -25.82 12.19 12.14
N LEU A 33 -25.31 12.43 10.93
CA LEU A 33 -24.51 11.44 10.18
C LEU A 33 -23.22 11.07 10.92
N LYS A 34 -22.56 12.03 11.59
CA LYS A 34 -21.36 11.77 12.41
C LYS A 34 -21.63 10.87 13.62
N THR A 35 -22.88 10.80 14.11
CA THR A 35 -23.24 9.89 15.20
C THR A 35 -23.51 8.46 14.77
N LEU A 36 -23.62 8.22 13.45
CA LEU A 36 -23.84 6.90 12.89
C LEU A 36 -22.51 6.17 12.65
N GLU A 37 -22.55 4.85 12.70
CA GLU A 37 -21.43 4.04 12.19
C GLU A 37 -21.26 4.25 10.67
N PRO A 38 -20.06 4.10 10.09
CA PRO A 38 -19.81 4.38 8.68
C PRO A 38 -20.77 3.68 7.72
N ASP A 39 -21.08 2.39 7.94
CA ASP A 39 -22.01 1.62 7.11
C ASP A 39 -23.45 2.13 7.21
N GLN A 40 -23.85 2.63 8.38
CA GLN A 40 -25.16 3.22 8.59
C GLN A 40 -25.27 4.59 7.92
N ALA A 41 -24.24 5.43 8.05
CA ALA A 41 -24.17 6.70 7.35
C ALA A 41 -24.20 6.49 5.83
N ALA A 42 -23.43 5.52 5.31
CA ALA A 42 -23.43 5.15 3.90
C ALA A 42 -24.81 4.67 3.43
N ALA A 43 -25.50 3.82 4.22
CA ALA A 43 -26.86 3.37 3.90
C ALA A 43 -27.87 4.52 3.88
N VAL A 44 -27.76 5.48 4.81
CA VAL A 44 -28.60 6.69 4.83
C VAL A 44 -28.34 7.56 3.60
N LEU A 45 -27.07 7.80 3.26
CA LEU A 45 -26.70 8.57 2.06
C LEU A 45 -27.19 7.89 0.78
N ALA A 46 -27.07 6.57 0.67
CA ALA A 46 -27.59 5.79 -0.45
C ALA A 46 -29.12 5.88 -0.55
N TYR A 47 -29.82 5.81 0.58
CA TYR A 47 -31.27 5.99 0.62
C TYR A 47 -31.68 7.40 0.18
N ILE A 48 -31.01 8.45 0.68
CA ILE A 48 -31.26 9.84 0.27
C ILE A 48 -31.01 10.02 -1.23
N ALA A 49 -29.90 9.51 -1.74
CA ALA A 49 -29.58 9.56 -3.16
C ALA A 49 -30.67 8.87 -3.99
N GLN A 50 -31.13 7.69 -3.55
CA GLN A 50 -32.22 6.97 -4.22
C GLN A 50 -33.53 7.77 -4.19
N GLN A 51 -33.92 8.38 -3.06
CA GLN A 51 -35.11 9.22 -2.96
C GLN A 51 -35.02 10.45 -3.88
N ALA A 52 -33.82 11.01 -4.03
CA ALA A 52 -33.55 12.12 -4.94
C ALA A 52 -33.36 11.67 -6.41
N SER A 53 -33.52 10.38 -6.72
CA SER A 53 -33.25 9.81 -8.05
C SER A 53 -31.84 10.09 -8.57
N ILE A 54 -30.87 10.22 -7.66
CA ILE A 54 -29.46 10.38 -7.99
C ILE A 54 -28.88 9.00 -8.24
N THR A 55 -28.38 8.80 -9.46
CA THR A 55 -27.75 7.54 -9.87
C THR A 55 -26.33 7.41 -9.33
N ASP A 56 -25.82 6.19 -9.20
CA ASP A 56 -24.41 5.92 -8.86
C ASP A 56 -23.44 6.63 -9.83
N GLN A 57 -23.81 6.76 -11.10
CA GLN A 57 -23.02 7.48 -12.09
C GLN A 57 -22.94 8.98 -11.78
N GLN A 58 -24.04 9.59 -11.34
CA GLN A 58 -24.06 10.99 -10.90
C GLN A 58 -23.25 11.16 -9.60
N ILE A 59 -23.37 10.26 -8.62
CA ILE A 59 -22.53 10.29 -7.42
C ILE A 59 -21.05 10.20 -7.79
N LYS A 60 -20.67 9.24 -8.65
CA LYS A 60 -19.30 9.10 -9.15
C LYS A 60 -18.84 10.38 -9.85
N LYS A 61 -19.68 10.99 -10.70
CA LYS A 61 -19.35 12.24 -11.39
C LYS A 61 -19.20 13.42 -10.42
N SER A 62 -20.06 13.55 -9.41
CA SER A 62 -19.95 14.58 -8.38
C SER A 62 -18.73 14.37 -7.50
N ARG A 63 -18.30 13.13 -7.25
CA ARG A 63 -17.03 12.86 -6.56
C ARG A 63 -15.81 13.38 -7.32
N LEU A 64 -15.83 13.38 -8.65
CA LEU A 64 -14.78 14.00 -9.47
C LEU A 64 -14.68 15.52 -9.28
N THR A 65 -15.72 16.14 -8.71
CA THR A 65 -15.74 17.59 -8.42
C THR A 65 -15.27 17.93 -7.01
N LEU A 66 -15.11 16.93 -6.13
CA LEU A 66 -14.51 17.10 -4.82
C LEU A 66 -12.98 17.12 -4.95
N PRO A 67 -12.25 17.78 -4.04
CA PRO A 67 -10.79 17.79 -4.06
C PRO A 67 -10.24 16.36 -3.93
N SER A 68 -9.75 15.79 -5.03
CA SER A 68 -9.15 14.45 -5.09
C SER A 68 -7.66 14.58 -5.38
N PHE A 69 -6.85 13.60 -4.96
CA PHE A 69 -5.43 13.56 -5.34
C PHE A 69 -5.25 13.63 -6.86
N SER A 70 -6.09 12.89 -7.60
CA SER A 70 -6.07 12.84 -9.07
C SER A 70 -6.36 14.16 -9.78
N SER A 71 -6.93 15.16 -9.09
CA SER A 71 -7.14 16.51 -9.64
C SER A 71 -6.13 17.54 -9.15
N ALA A 72 -5.25 17.18 -8.22
CA ALA A 72 -4.26 18.08 -7.67
C ALA A 72 -3.32 18.61 -8.77
N LYS A 73 -3.09 19.92 -8.73
CA LYS A 73 -2.22 20.64 -9.66
C LYS A 73 -0.99 21.14 -8.95
N TRP A 74 0.18 21.02 -9.58
CA TRP A 74 1.43 21.50 -8.99
C TRP A 74 1.35 22.98 -8.60
N ALA A 75 0.74 23.81 -9.47
CA ALA A 75 0.57 25.24 -9.23
C ALA A 75 -0.30 25.57 -7.99
N GLU A 76 -1.15 24.65 -7.55
CA GLU A 76 -1.98 24.81 -6.36
C GLU A 76 -1.29 24.25 -5.12
N VAL A 77 -0.61 23.11 -5.25
CA VAL A 77 0.02 22.37 -4.16
C VAL A 77 1.35 22.99 -3.73
N ALA A 78 2.20 23.39 -4.69
CA ALA A 78 3.54 23.86 -4.39
C ALA A 78 3.57 25.06 -3.43
N PRO A 79 2.74 26.12 -3.60
CA PRO A 79 2.72 27.23 -2.65
C PRO A 79 2.25 26.84 -1.24
N GLN A 80 1.41 25.80 -1.11
CA GLN A 80 0.93 25.33 0.20
C GLN A 80 2.01 24.58 0.98
N LEU A 81 2.99 24.03 0.28
CA LEU A 81 4.08 23.23 0.82
C LEU A 81 5.41 23.99 0.84
N ASP A 82 5.40 25.30 0.55
CA ASP A 82 6.60 26.13 0.41
C ASP A 82 7.61 25.57 -0.62
N LEU A 83 7.07 25.02 -1.72
CA LEU A 83 7.83 24.46 -2.84
C LEU A 83 7.86 25.42 -4.05
N PRO A 84 8.85 25.30 -4.96
CA PRO A 84 8.94 26.16 -6.14
C PRO A 84 7.73 26.05 -7.07
N ASP A 85 7.34 27.18 -7.70
CA ASP A 85 6.21 27.26 -8.64
C ASP A 85 6.33 26.29 -9.83
N LYS A 86 7.55 25.96 -10.23
CA LYS A 86 7.85 25.00 -11.30
C LYS A 86 8.48 23.76 -10.71
N VAL A 87 7.95 22.59 -11.09
CA VAL A 87 8.52 21.29 -10.67
C VAL A 87 9.96 21.11 -11.14
N ASP A 88 10.36 21.71 -12.27
CA ASP A 88 11.72 21.62 -12.79
C ASP A 88 12.74 22.35 -11.90
N ASP A 89 12.29 23.33 -11.12
CA ASP A 89 13.10 24.07 -10.16
C ASP A 89 13.13 23.37 -8.78
N LEU A 90 12.45 22.22 -8.64
CA LEU A 90 12.37 21.47 -7.39
C LEU A 90 13.72 20.82 -7.04
N LEU A 91 14.39 21.39 -6.05
CA LEU A 91 15.65 20.87 -5.49
C LEU A 91 15.36 20.15 -4.17
N LEU A 92 15.16 18.84 -4.24
CA LEU A 92 15.03 18.00 -3.05
C LEU A 92 16.39 17.42 -2.65
N GLU A 93 16.60 17.29 -1.34
CA GLU A 93 17.70 16.50 -0.82
C GLU A 93 17.56 15.03 -1.24
N SER A 94 18.71 14.38 -1.42
CA SER A 94 18.74 12.97 -1.79
C SER A 94 18.60 12.09 -0.55
N PHE A 95 17.66 11.15 -0.56
CA PHE A 95 17.60 10.06 0.40
C PHE A 95 17.38 8.75 -0.34
N SER A 96 18.25 7.78 -0.12
CA SER A 96 18.20 6.49 -0.78
C SER A 96 18.38 5.37 0.24
N PRO A 97 17.42 4.44 0.38
CA PRO A 97 17.62 3.25 1.21
C PRO A 97 18.84 2.46 0.71
N PRO A 98 19.69 1.93 1.61
CA PRO A 98 20.71 0.97 1.24
C PRO A 98 20.15 -0.18 0.39
N SER A 99 20.87 -0.53 -0.67
CA SER A 99 20.42 -1.50 -1.67
C SER A 99 20.41 -2.93 -1.11
N CYS A 100 19.24 -3.56 -1.14
CA CYS A 100 19.05 -4.99 -0.89
C CYS A 100 18.88 -5.74 -2.21
N MET A 101 19.69 -6.78 -2.40
CA MET A 101 19.69 -7.55 -3.64
C MET A 101 18.89 -8.85 -3.48
N LEU A 102 17.87 -9.05 -4.31
CA LEU A 102 17.12 -10.30 -4.37
C LEU A 102 17.94 -11.40 -5.08
N PRO A 103 17.68 -12.69 -4.80
CA PRO A 103 18.37 -13.79 -5.45
C PRO A 103 18.03 -13.90 -6.94
N LEU A 104 18.96 -14.43 -7.73
CA LEU A 104 18.85 -14.65 -9.17
C LEU A 104 17.73 -15.62 -9.51
N SER A 105 17.49 -16.65 -8.69
CA SER A 105 16.35 -17.54 -8.90
C SER A 105 15.02 -16.79 -8.89
N MET A 106 14.87 -15.81 -7.98
CA MET A 106 13.69 -14.96 -7.90
C MET A 106 13.61 -13.99 -9.08
N HIS A 107 14.72 -13.36 -9.49
CA HIS A 107 14.75 -12.53 -10.71
C HIS A 107 14.33 -13.32 -11.95
N ARG A 108 14.83 -14.55 -12.10
CA ARG A 108 14.47 -15.44 -13.22
C ARG A 108 12.98 -15.80 -13.20
N ALA A 109 12.40 -16.01 -12.01
CA ALA A 109 10.96 -16.27 -11.87
C ALA A 109 10.15 -15.04 -12.28
N MET A 110 10.45 -13.87 -11.72
CA MET A 110 9.81 -12.59 -12.06
C MET A 110 9.94 -12.26 -13.55
N PHE A 111 11.11 -12.49 -14.16
CA PHE A 111 11.32 -12.29 -15.60
C PHE A 111 10.33 -13.13 -16.41
N LYS A 112 10.19 -14.42 -16.09
CA LYS A 112 9.26 -15.33 -16.78
C LYS A 112 7.80 -14.91 -16.59
N ASP A 113 7.44 -14.49 -15.39
CA ASP A 113 6.07 -14.09 -15.09
C ASP A 113 5.73 -12.73 -15.71
N GLY A 114 6.68 -11.79 -15.74
CA GLY A 114 6.60 -10.52 -16.46
C GLY A 114 6.41 -10.73 -17.97
N TRP A 115 7.17 -11.67 -18.55
CA TRP A 115 7.00 -12.06 -19.96
C TRP A 115 5.57 -12.55 -20.24
N ARG A 116 5.08 -13.47 -19.41
CA ARG A 116 3.72 -14.03 -19.54
C ARG A 116 2.64 -12.99 -19.30
N ALA A 117 2.83 -12.05 -18.38
CA ALA A 117 1.91 -10.95 -18.14
C ALA A 117 1.75 -10.09 -19.40
N MET A 118 2.84 -9.82 -20.13
CA MET A 118 2.77 -9.10 -21.41
C MET A 118 2.10 -9.92 -22.53
N ASP A 119 2.10 -11.25 -22.49
CA ASP A 119 1.31 -12.07 -23.41
C ASP A 119 -0.21 -11.92 -23.16
N VAL A 120 -0.61 -11.73 -21.90
CA VAL A 120 -2.02 -11.61 -21.50
C VAL A 120 -2.53 -10.17 -21.63
N TYR A 121 -1.78 -9.22 -21.08
CA TYR A 121 -2.20 -7.82 -20.95
C TYR A 121 -1.65 -6.92 -22.05
N ARG A 122 -0.89 -7.49 -23.00
CA ARG A 122 -0.17 -6.78 -24.07
C ARG A 122 0.99 -5.94 -23.54
N GLU A 123 1.81 -5.46 -24.45
CA GLU A 123 2.96 -4.60 -24.14
C GLU A 123 2.51 -3.20 -23.73
N LYS A 124 3.34 -2.50 -22.94
CA LYS A 124 3.08 -1.12 -22.47
C LYS A 124 2.60 -0.19 -23.59
N THR A 125 3.25 -0.24 -24.75
CA THR A 125 2.97 0.62 -25.91
C THR A 125 1.57 0.40 -26.52
N GLN A 126 0.92 -0.71 -26.17
CA GLN A 126 -0.41 -1.09 -26.64
C GLN A 126 -1.50 -0.90 -25.57
N GLN A 127 -1.16 -0.32 -24.41
CA GLN A 127 -2.08 -0.10 -23.30
C GLN A 127 -2.45 1.39 -23.16
N ASP A 128 -3.75 1.66 -23.19
CA ASP A 128 -4.36 2.98 -23.11
C ASP A 128 -5.06 3.24 -21.76
N ARG A 129 -4.98 2.29 -20.82
CA ARG A 129 -5.62 2.36 -19.49
C ARG A 129 -4.62 2.08 -18.37
N GLU A 130 -4.67 2.89 -17.32
CA GLU A 130 -3.80 2.76 -16.13
C GLU A 130 -4.00 1.41 -15.45
N ALA A 131 -5.25 0.96 -15.31
CA ALA A 131 -5.59 -0.34 -14.75
C ALA A 131 -4.92 -1.53 -15.49
N ALA A 132 -4.69 -1.42 -16.80
CA ALA A 132 -3.98 -2.45 -17.56
C ALA A 132 -2.46 -2.40 -17.33
N ARG A 133 -1.90 -1.20 -17.13
CA ARG A 133 -0.47 -1.01 -16.81
C ARG A 133 -0.12 -1.53 -15.43
N ILE A 134 -1.00 -1.36 -14.46
CA ILE A 134 -0.82 -1.94 -13.13
C ILE A 134 -0.54 -3.45 -13.20
N LYS A 135 -1.24 -4.17 -14.09
CA LYS A 135 -1.01 -5.61 -14.32
C LYS A 135 0.37 -5.95 -14.86
N LEU A 136 1.07 -4.99 -15.46
CA LEU A 136 2.47 -5.10 -15.87
C LEU A 136 3.47 -4.68 -14.77
N LEU A 137 3.03 -4.32 -13.56
CA LEU A 137 3.91 -4.16 -12.40
C LEU A 137 3.79 -5.34 -11.44
N GLU A 138 2.60 -5.96 -11.37
CA GLU A 138 2.29 -7.08 -10.48
C GLU A 138 3.30 -8.24 -10.48
N PRO A 139 3.85 -8.70 -11.64
CA PRO A 139 4.83 -9.80 -11.66
C PRO A 139 6.12 -9.53 -10.88
N TRP A 140 6.44 -8.26 -10.63
CA TRP A 140 7.59 -7.85 -9.82
C TRP A 140 7.15 -7.49 -8.41
N LEU A 141 6.04 -6.76 -8.26
CA LEU A 141 5.58 -6.27 -6.97
C LEU A 141 5.06 -7.40 -6.06
N VAL A 142 4.21 -8.28 -6.58
CA VAL A 142 3.55 -9.34 -5.79
C VAL A 142 4.56 -10.31 -5.17
N PRO A 143 5.56 -10.84 -5.90
CA PRO A 143 6.53 -11.74 -5.27
C PRO A 143 7.40 -11.06 -4.21
N ILE A 144 7.71 -9.77 -4.35
CA ILE A 144 8.45 -9.00 -3.34
C ILE A 144 7.62 -8.89 -2.05
N ILE A 145 6.35 -8.48 -2.17
CA ILE A 145 5.45 -8.34 -1.01
C ILE A 145 5.22 -9.71 -0.34
N ALA A 146 5.14 -10.78 -1.14
CA ALA A 146 4.97 -12.14 -0.64
C ALA A 146 6.10 -12.60 0.31
N LEU A 147 7.32 -12.04 0.19
CA LEU A 147 8.43 -12.32 1.11
C LEU A 147 8.10 -11.94 2.57
N PHE A 148 7.13 -11.05 2.77
CA PHE A 148 6.70 -10.62 4.10
C PHE A 148 5.54 -11.46 4.66
N GLU A 149 5.10 -12.51 3.96
CA GLU A 149 4.14 -13.52 4.43
C GLU A 149 2.85 -12.92 5.03
N GLY A 150 2.34 -11.83 4.42
CA GLY A 150 1.14 -11.12 4.86
C GLY A 150 1.33 -10.23 6.09
N ARG A 151 2.56 -9.87 6.45
CA ARG A 151 2.88 -8.81 7.43
C ARG A 151 3.03 -7.45 6.75
N VAL A 152 3.46 -7.46 5.49
CA VAL A 152 3.30 -6.36 4.55
C VAL A 152 2.21 -6.79 3.57
N VAL A 153 1.23 -5.92 3.33
CA VAL A 153 0.07 -6.21 2.50
C VAL A 153 -0.17 -5.06 1.55
N ASP A 154 -0.39 -5.42 0.29
CA ASP A 154 -0.91 -4.54 -0.74
C ASP A 154 -2.43 -4.42 -0.61
N LEU A 155 -2.93 -3.19 -0.54
CA LEU A 155 -4.34 -2.87 -0.59
C LEU A 155 -4.61 -2.09 -1.88
N PRO A 156 -4.86 -2.78 -3.01
CA PRO A 156 -5.05 -2.12 -4.29
C PRO A 156 -6.34 -1.28 -4.30
N GLU A 157 -6.30 -0.16 -5.00
CA GLU A 157 -7.44 0.77 -5.18
C GLU A 157 -8.10 1.20 -3.87
N SER A 158 -7.33 1.24 -2.77
CA SER A 158 -7.87 1.60 -1.46
C SER A 158 -8.05 3.11 -1.35
N ALA A 159 -9.20 3.51 -0.81
CA ALA A 159 -9.43 4.92 -0.53
C ALA A 159 -8.62 5.31 0.71
N MET A 160 -7.67 6.23 0.53
CA MET A 160 -6.94 6.83 1.64
C MET A 160 -7.91 7.52 2.60
N VAL A 161 -7.60 7.45 3.89
CA VAL A 161 -8.35 8.16 4.92
C VAL A 161 -8.27 9.66 4.66
N PRO A 162 -9.40 10.39 4.64
CA PRO A 162 -9.38 11.85 4.49
C PRO A 162 -8.48 12.52 5.53
N THR A 163 -7.71 13.50 5.09
CA THR A 163 -6.80 14.28 5.92
C THR A 163 -7.00 15.77 5.68
N ILE A 164 -6.20 16.61 6.35
CA ILE A 164 -6.19 18.05 6.08
C ILE A 164 -5.66 18.38 4.67
N TYR A 165 -4.95 17.45 4.04
CA TYR A 165 -4.33 17.64 2.73
C TYR A 165 -5.20 17.13 1.59
N SER A 166 -6.21 16.31 1.87
CA SER A 166 -7.04 15.68 0.85
C SER A 166 -8.36 15.18 1.42
N SER A 167 -9.41 15.23 0.60
CA SER A 167 -10.70 14.62 0.94
C SER A 167 -10.68 13.08 0.93
N GLY A 168 -9.52 12.49 0.65
CA GLY A 168 -9.34 11.08 0.36
C GLY A 168 -9.34 10.83 -1.15
N GLY A 169 -8.87 9.66 -1.55
CA GLY A 169 -8.77 9.25 -2.95
C GLY A 169 -8.31 7.82 -3.03
N ALA A 170 -8.69 7.11 -4.09
CA ALA A 170 -8.12 5.80 -4.37
C ALA A 170 -6.71 6.00 -4.90
N VAL A 171 -5.75 5.31 -4.31
CA VAL A 171 -4.40 5.16 -4.89
C VAL A 171 -4.27 3.75 -5.46
N GLU A 172 -3.40 3.56 -6.46
CA GLU A 172 -3.33 2.26 -7.14
C GLU A 172 -2.87 1.15 -6.20
N HIS A 173 -1.82 1.38 -5.41
CA HIS A 173 -1.37 0.46 -4.36
C HIS A 173 -1.02 1.19 -3.07
N GLU A 174 -1.74 0.86 -1.99
CA GLU A 174 -1.34 1.18 -0.62
C GLU A 174 -0.63 -0.03 -0.02
N ILE A 175 0.67 0.11 0.29
CA ILE A 175 1.41 -0.93 0.97
C ILE A 175 1.51 -0.61 2.46
N ILE A 176 0.82 -1.42 3.25
CA ILE A 176 0.76 -1.31 4.70
C ILE A 176 1.56 -2.41 5.39
N VAL A 177 2.08 -2.11 6.57
CA VAL A 177 2.76 -3.06 7.47
C VAL A 177 1.90 -3.39 8.69
N VAL A 178 2.32 -4.39 9.46
CA VAL A 178 1.69 -4.78 10.73
C VAL A 178 1.45 -3.55 11.61
N GLY A 179 0.20 -3.38 12.04
CA GLY A 179 -0.24 -2.16 12.74
C GLY A 179 -0.96 -1.14 11.86
N ARG A 180 -1.21 -1.47 10.57
CA ARG A 180 -1.90 -0.61 9.59
C ARG A 180 -1.14 0.69 9.28
N ALA A 181 0.16 0.73 9.60
CA ALA A 181 0.98 1.86 9.22
C ALA A 181 1.23 1.81 7.71
N LEU A 182 0.86 2.88 7.01
CA LEU A 182 1.05 3.04 5.58
C LEU A 182 2.43 3.63 5.36
N PHE A 183 3.31 2.92 4.66
CA PHE A 183 4.69 3.38 4.53
C PHE A 183 5.17 3.40 3.08
N PHE A 184 4.42 2.83 2.13
CA PHE A 184 4.75 2.92 0.71
C PHE A 184 3.49 3.09 -0.15
N VAL A 185 3.52 4.08 -1.04
CA VAL A 185 2.45 4.40 -2.00
C VAL A 185 3.01 4.24 -3.41
N VAL A 186 2.27 3.55 -4.28
CA VAL A 186 2.61 3.48 -5.71
C VAL A 186 1.55 4.21 -6.51
N GLU A 187 1.99 5.21 -7.25
CA GLU A 187 1.19 6.02 -8.16
C GLU A 187 1.57 5.69 -9.61
N MET A 188 0.61 5.16 -10.37
CA MET A 188 0.78 4.72 -11.76
C MET A 188 0.11 5.69 -12.72
N LYS A 189 0.84 6.13 -13.76
CA LYS A 189 0.32 7.07 -14.77
C LYS A 189 0.49 6.57 -16.20
N LEU A 190 -0.38 7.03 -17.09
CA LEU A 190 -0.15 6.82 -18.53
C LEU A 190 1.04 7.62 -19.07
N LEU A 191 1.21 8.84 -18.55
CA LEU A 191 2.29 9.76 -18.87
C LEU A 191 2.64 10.52 -17.60
N LEU A 192 3.94 10.68 -17.34
CA LEU A 192 4.40 11.50 -16.23
C LEU A 192 4.34 12.97 -16.63
N ASP A 193 3.60 13.75 -15.86
CA ASP A 193 3.62 15.20 -15.90
C ASP A 193 3.91 15.80 -14.51
N LYS A 194 4.05 17.11 -14.47
CA LYS A 194 4.32 17.85 -13.22
C LYS A 194 3.22 17.71 -12.17
N ASP A 195 1.97 17.53 -12.61
CA ASP A 195 0.85 17.43 -11.69
C ASP A 195 0.91 16.08 -10.96
N CYS A 196 1.39 15.02 -11.62
CA CYS A 196 1.60 13.71 -11.01
C CYS A 196 2.48 13.76 -9.75
N THR A 197 3.53 14.59 -9.74
CA THR A 197 4.36 14.80 -8.53
C THR A 197 3.57 15.45 -7.40
N ALA A 198 2.67 16.39 -7.71
CA ALA A 198 1.79 17.01 -6.73
C ALA A 198 0.84 15.98 -6.08
N GLN A 199 0.27 15.08 -6.89
CA GLN A 199 -0.63 14.02 -6.42
C GLN A 199 0.09 13.11 -5.43
N LEU A 200 1.26 12.58 -5.84
CA LEU A 200 2.07 11.74 -4.96
C LEU A 200 2.45 12.46 -3.66
N PHE A 201 2.84 13.74 -3.70
CA PHE A 201 3.26 14.45 -2.49
C PHE A 201 2.11 14.62 -1.49
N LEU A 202 0.90 14.88 -1.98
CA LEU A 202 -0.29 14.94 -1.13
C LEU A 202 -0.64 13.57 -0.53
N GLU A 203 -0.42 12.49 -1.28
CA GLU A 203 -0.60 11.12 -0.79
C GLU A 203 0.41 10.79 0.30
N LEU A 204 1.70 11.11 0.11
CA LEU A 204 2.74 10.92 1.13
C LEU A 204 2.41 11.69 2.42
N LEU A 205 1.95 12.94 2.31
CA LEU A 205 1.52 13.75 3.46
C LEU A 205 0.28 13.15 4.14
N SER A 206 -0.67 12.65 3.37
CA SER A 206 -1.88 12.03 3.89
C SER A 206 -1.57 10.72 4.62
N ALA A 207 -0.65 9.92 4.09
CA ALA A 207 -0.14 8.72 4.73
C ALA A 207 0.58 9.05 6.05
N ALA A 208 1.43 10.06 6.06
CA ALA A 208 2.14 10.50 7.28
C ALA A 208 1.16 10.98 8.36
N GLU A 209 0.13 11.74 7.99
CA GLU A 209 -0.91 12.17 8.94
C GLU A 209 -1.78 11.00 9.43
N ALA A 210 -2.07 10.02 8.57
CA ALA A 210 -2.73 8.78 8.99
C ALA A 210 -1.87 7.99 9.99
N ASN A 211 -0.58 7.84 9.72
CA ASN A 211 0.38 7.19 10.63
C ASN A 211 0.48 7.90 11.98
N LYS A 212 0.46 9.24 11.98
CA LYS A 212 0.45 10.04 13.21
C LYS A 212 -0.77 9.73 14.08
N LYS A 213 -1.96 9.60 13.50
CA LYS A 213 -3.19 9.18 14.22
C LYS A 213 -3.04 7.79 14.83
N LEU A 214 -2.26 6.91 14.20
CA LEU A 214 -1.91 5.57 14.67
C LEU A 214 -0.73 5.54 15.66
N LYS A 215 -0.18 6.71 16.04
CA LYS A 215 1.01 6.90 16.91
C LYS A 215 2.35 6.50 16.28
N TYR A 216 2.42 6.36 14.96
CA TYR A 216 3.66 6.17 14.19
C TYR A 216 4.19 7.53 13.70
N THR A 217 4.42 8.47 14.61
CA THR A 217 4.62 9.90 14.29
C THR A 217 5.91 10.24 13.55
N GLY A 218 6.89 9.33 13.50
CA GLY A 218 8.17 9.53 12.82
C GLY A 218 8.43 8.50 11.71
N LEU A 219 7.41 7.74 11.31
CA LEU A 219 7.57 6.73 10.26
C LEU A 219 7.63 7.41 8.89
N ARG A 220 8.78 7.31 8.21
CA ARG A 220 8.96 7.83 6.86
C ARG A 220 7.98 7.15 5.90
N VAL A 221 7.42 7.93 4.98
CA VAL A 221 6.55 7.41 3.93
C VAL A 221 7.28 7.49 2.61
N TYR A 222 7.32 6.38 1.90
CA TYR A 222 7.98 6.24 0.62
C TYR A 222 6.95 6.26 -0.51
N GLY A 223 7.34 6.76 -1.68
CA GLY A 223 6.47 6.89 -2.84
C GLY A 223 7.19 6.44 -4.11
N LEU A 224 6.47 5.74 -4.97
CA LEU A 224 6.89 5.42 -6.33
C LEU A 224 5.93 6.07 -7.32
N LEU A 225 6.42 6.98 -8.14
CA LEU A 225 5.71 7.52 -9.29
C LEU A 225 6.26 6.90 -10.57
N THR A 226 5.41 6.22 -11.35
CA THR A 226 5.86 5.53 -12.56
C THR A 226 4.85 5.52 -13.70
N ASP A 227 5.36 5.49 -14.93
CA ASP A 227 4.58 5.14 -16.12
C ASP A 227 4.96 3.77 -16.71
N LEU A 228 5.79 2.99 -16.00
CA LEU A 228 6.53 1.78 -16.42
C LEU A 228 7.73 1.99 -17.36
N THR A 229 8.06 3.23 -17.73
CA THR A 229 9.34 3.53 -18.40
C THR A 229 10.27 4.29 -17.47
N LEU A 230 9.72 5.21 -16.67
CA LEU A 230 10.44 5.91 -15.63
C LEU A 230 9.89 5.51 -14.27
N PHE A 231 10.78 5.27 -13.31
CA PHE A 231 10.44 4.95 -11.93
C PHE A 231 11.10 5.99 -11.04
N HIS A 232 10.31 6.96 -10.57
CA HIS A 232 10.77 8.02 -9.69
C HIS A 232 10.44 7.65 -8.24
N PHE A 233 11.48 7.51 -7.43
CA PHE A 233 11.33 7.24 -6.01
C PHE A 233 11.42 8.55 -5.21
N TYR A 234 10.49 8.72 -4.29
CA TYR A 234 10.42 9.84 -3.35
C TYR A 234 10.21 9.33 -1.94
N SER A 235 10.47 10.17 -0.96
CA SER A 235 10.01 9.94 0.41
C SER A 235 9.66 11.25 1.11
N PHE A 236 8.84 11.15 2.15
CA PHE A 236 8.52 12.23 3.06
C PHE A 236 8.91 11.83 4.48
N ASP A 237 9.73 12.65 5.13
CA ASP A 237 10.11 12.49 6.53
C ASP A 237 9.16 13.31 7.42
N PRO A 238 8.33 12.70 8.27
CA PRO A 238 7.43 13.44 9.15
C PRO A 238 8.13 14.20 10.27
N ILE A 239 9.36 13.82 10.64
CA ILE A 239 10.16 14.47 11.68
C ILE A 239 10.72 15.78 11.13
N GLU A 240 11.36 15.71 9.96
CA GLU A 240 11.94 16.89 9.29
C GLU A 240 10.89 17.71 8.53
N ARG A 241 9.73 17.11 8.26
CA ARG A 241 8.63 17.65 7.45
C ARG A 241 9.07 18.02 6.03
N SER A 242 9.96 17.21 5.47
CA SER A 242 10.63 17.47 4.20
C SER A 242 10.46 16.31 3.22
N PHE A 243 10.39 16.64 1.94
CA PHE A 243 10.42 15.67 0.85
C PHE A 243 11.86 15.40 0.42
N TYR A 244 12.13 14.16 0.05
CA TYR A 244 13.41 13.73 -0.49
C TYR A 244 13.18 13.04 -1.82
N LYS A 245 14.15 13.23 -2.70
CA LYS A 245 14.23 12.51 -3.97
C LYS A 245 15.22 11.36 -3.81
N ASP A 246 14.92 10.27 -4.49
CA ASP A 246 15.80 9.11 -4.59
C ASP A 246 16.15 8.88 -6.08
N ASP A 247 16.64 7.70 -6.41
CA ASP A 247 17.02 7.29 -7.77
C ASP A 247 15.83 7.40 -8.74
N VAL A 248 16.19 7.66 -9.99
CA VAL A 248 15.29 7.52 -11.14
C VAL A 248 15.77 6.34 -11.96
N LEU A 249 14.96 5.30 -12.06
CA LEU A 249 15.28 4.12 -12.87
C LEU A 249 14.52 4.18 -14.19
N PHE A 250 15.15 3.65 -15.24
CA PHE A 250 14.59 3.55 -16.58
C PHE A 250 14.36 2.10 -16.95
N ALA A 251 13.22 1.80 -17.55
CA ALA A 251 12.95 0.50 -18.17
C ALA A 251 12.57 0.67 -19.64
N ASN A 252 13.19 -0.14 -20.49
CA ASN A 252 12.95 -0.12 -21.93
C ASN A 252 11.50 -0.46 -22.27
N VAL A 253 11.06 -0.11 -23.48
CA VAL A 253 9.73 -0.52 -23.99
C VAL A 253 9.79 -1.84 -24.78
N ILE A 254 10.99 -2.28 -25.19
CA ILE A 254 11.21 -3.56 -25.85
C ILE A 254 11.15 -4.66 -24.80
N ARG A 255 10.22 -5.60 -24.95
CA ARG A 255 9.90 -6.66 -23.99
C ARG A 255 11.10 -7.32 -23.29
N GLU A 256 12.06 -7.83 -24.04
CA GLU A 256 13.23 -8.53 -23.46
C GLU A 256 14.07 -7.60 -22.57
N LEU A 257 14.34 -6.39 -23.07
CA LEU A 257 15.09 -5.37 -22.34
C LEU A 257 14.29 -4.85 -21.15
N PHE A 258 12.97 -4.64 -21.30
CA PHE A 258 12.07 -4.26 -20.22
C PHE A 258 12.16 -5.25 -19.05
N CYS A 259 12.02 -6.56 -19.32
CA CYS A 259 12.12 -7.57 -18.27
C CYS A 259 13.50 -7.59 -17.59
N GLY A 260 14.57 -7.28 -18.32
CA GLY A 260 15.92 -7.13 -17.75
C GLY A 260 16.05 -5.87 -16.87
N ASP A 261 15.58 -4.73 -17.37
CA ASP A 261 15.62 -3.43 -16.68
C ASP A 261 14.73 -3.41 -15.43
N MET A 262 13.72 -4.26 -15.36
CA MET A 262 12.89 -4.40 -14.15
C MET A 262 13.60 -5.11 -12.99
N ILE A 263 14.77 -5.74 -13.20
CA ILE A 263 15.56 -6.35 -12.12
C ILE A 263 16.05 -5.29 -11.11
N PRO A 264 16.76 -4.21 -11.51
CA PRO A 264 17.13 -3.15 -10.56
C PRO A 264 15.92 -2.44 -9.96
N VAL A 265 14.81 -2.30 -10.72
CA VAL A 265 13.55 -1.75 -10.17
C VAL A 265 13.00 -2.64 -9.05
N ALA A 266 12.96 -3.96 -9.25
CA ALA A 266 12.52 -4.92 -8.23
C ALA A 266 13.41 -4.88 -6.98
N ASN A 267 14.73 -4.85 -7.13
CA ASN A 267 15.66 -4.69 -5.99
C ASN A 267 15.42 -3.37 -5.25
N LYS A 268 15.16 -2.28 -5.98
CA LYS A 268 14.88 -0.97 -5.38
C LYS A 268 13.58 -0.97 -4.59
N ILE A 269 12.49 -1.49 -5.16
CA ILE A 269 11.20 -1.66 -4.46
C ILE A 269 11.41 -2.51 -3.21
N PHE A 270 12.13 -3.63 -3.31
CA PHE A 270 12.42 -4.47 -2.15
C PHE A 270 13.23 -3.74 -1.07
N SER A 271 14.23 -2.94 -1.46
CA SER A 271 15.04 -2.14 -0.52
C SER A 271 14.19 -1.14 0.26
N VAL A 272 13.29 -0.44 -0.43
CA VAL A 272 12.30 0.47 0.18
C VAL A 272 11.37 -0.29 1.13
N LEU A 273 10.83 -1.43 0.68
CA LEU A 273 9.94 -2.25 1.50
C LEU A 273 10.61 -2.79 2.76
N MET A 274 11.87 -3.21 2.64
CA MET A 274 12.65 -3.73 3.75
C MET A 274 12.98 -2.65 4.79
N LEU A 275 13.38 -1.45 4.35
CA LEU A 275 13.65 -0.34 5.26
C LEU A 275 12.37 0.13 5.97
N GLY A 276 11.27 0.31 5.23
CA GLY A 276 9.98 0.69 5.82
C GLY A 276 9.44 -0.36 6.79
N TYR A 277 9.66 -1.66 6.51
CA TYR A 277 9.36 -2.74 7.45
C TYR A 277 10.18 -2.61 8.74
N LEU A 278 11.48 -2.36 8.65
CA LEU A 278 12.35 -2.13 9.81
C LEU A 278 11.89 -0.96 10.67
N GLU A 279 11.72 0.23 10.07
CA GLU A 279 11.30 1.44 10.78
C GLU A 279 9.95 1.22 11.50
N SER A 280 9.04 0.47 10.86
CA SER A 280 7.75 0.13 11.45
C SER A 280 7.86 -0.82 12.64
N LEU A 281 8.77 -1.80 12.60
CA LEU A 281 9.07 -2.66 13.73
C LEU A 281 9.70 -1.88 14.89
N GLU A 282 10.64 -0.98 14.60
CA GLU A 282 11.26 -0.11 15.60
C GLU A 282 10.23 0.75 16.32
N ALA A 283 9.36 1.41 15.56
CA ALA A 283 8.26 2.19 16.10
C ALA A 283 7.32 1.32 16.96
N THR A 284 6.98 0.11 16.50
CA THR A 284 6.11 -0.81 17.24
C THR A 284 6.74 -1.27 18.56
N VAL A 285 8.03 -1.58 18.57
CA VAL A 285 8.79 -1.94 19.78
C VAL A 285 8.84 -0.76 20.73
N ALA A 286 9.15 0.45 20.24
CA ALA A 286 9.20 1.67 21.04
C ALA A 286 7.83 1.98 21.70
N LEU A 287 6.74 1.93 20.92
CA LEU A 287 5.38 2.11 21.44
C LEU A 287 5.02 1.04 22.48
N SER A 288 5.46 -0.19 22.28
CA SER A 288 5.21 -1.29 23.24
C SER A 288 5.99 -1.11 24.55
N LYS A 289 7.24 -0.63 24.50
CA LYS A 289 8.04 -0.27 25.68
C LYS A 289 7.43 0.90 26.45
N ALA A 290 7.05 1.97 25.76
CA ALA A 290 6.42 3.14 26.38
C ALA A 290 5.12 2.78 27.12
N ARG A 291 4.29 1.91 26.53
CA ARG A 291 3.08 1.38 27.19
C ARG A 291 3.41 0.61 28.47
N GLY A 292 4.43 -0.25 28.44
CA GLY A 292 4.87 -1.02 29.61
C GLY A 292 5.33 -0.12 30.77
N GLN A 293 6.04 0.97 30.47
CA GLN A 293 6.52 1.93 31.48
C GLN A 293 5.39 2.79 32.07
N SER A 294 4.38 3.13 31.27
CA SER A 294 3.26 3.97 31.71
C SER A 294 2.29 3.31 32.71
N GLY A 295 2.50 2.04 33.07
CA GLY A 295 1.62 1.31 33.99
C GLY A 295 0.21 1.03 33.43
N MET A 296 -0.07 1.36 32.17
CA MET A 296 -1.33 1.07 31.47
C MET A 296 -1.56 -0.43 31.17
N CYS A 297 -0.90 -1.33 31.90
CA CYS A 297 -0.94 -2.78 31.69
C CYS A 297 -2.21 -3.47 32.23
N SER A 298 -3.19 -2.73 32.78
CA SER A 298 -4.15 -3.31 33.74
C SER A 298 -5.64 -3.17 33.42
N SER A 299 -6.07 -2.85 32.19
CA SER A 299 -7.48 -3.06 31.85
C SER A 299 -7.66 -4.35 31.05
N ASP A 300 -8.47 -5.26 31.58
CA ASP A 300 -8.89 -6.55 30.98
C ASP A 300 -9.57 -6.42 29.60
N LYS A 301 -9.61 -5.22 29.02
CA LYS A 301 -10.05 -4.96 27.66
C LYS A 301 -8.82 -4.71 26.79
N GLY A 302 -8.38 -5.77 26.10
CA GLY A 302 -7.21 -5.78 25.22
C GLY A 302 -7.01 -4.46 24.46
N SER A 303 -6.02 -3.68 24.89
CA SER A 303 -5.76 -2.30 24.45
C SER A 303 -4.69 -2.21 23.35
N SER A 304 -4.45 -3.31 22.63
CA SER A 304 -3.57 -3.26 21.46
C SER A 304 -4.32 -2.56 20.31
N PRO A 305 -3.74 -1.51 19.69
CA PRO A 305 -4.31 -0.86 18.51
C PRO A 305 -4.64 -1.89 17.41
N ILE A 306 -3.83 -2.94 17.26
CA ILE A 306 -4.04 -3.99 16.26
C ILE A 306 -5.39 -4.70 16.44
N HIS A 307 -5.81 -5.01 17.67
CA HIS A 307 -7.08 -5.71 17.94
C HIS A 307 -8.27 -4.75 17.92
N GLN A 308 -8.13 -3.54 18.47
CA GLN A 308 -9.18 -2.51 18.36
C GLN A 308 -9.41 -2.02 16.92
N MET A 309 -8.46 -2.26 16.01
CA MET A 309 -8.53 -1.87 14.60
C MET A 309 -8.86 -3.02 13.65
N ALA A 310 -8.78 -4.28 14.10
CA ALA A 310 -9.30 -5.45 13.38
C ALA A 310 -10.82 -5.60 13.58
N ASP A 311 -11.33 -5.21 14.76
CA ASP A 311 -12.76 -5.25 15.08
C ASP A 311 -13.56 -4.10 14.44
N LYS A 312 -12.89 -3.05 13.95
CA LYS A 312 -13.52 -2.04 13.09
C LYS A 312 -13.38 -2.51 11.64
N PRO A 313 -14.47 -2.89 10.96
CA PRO A 313 -14.40 -3.24 9.55
C PRO A 313 -13.70 -2.11 8.82
N SER A 314 -12.70 -2.46 8.01
CA SER A 314 -12.21 -1.53 7.01
C SER A 314 -13.44 -1.01 6.27
N ILE A 315 -13.58 0.32 6.17
CA ILE A 315 -14.64 0.98 5.40
C ILE A 315 -14.70 0.47 3.95
N LEU A 316 -13.67 -0.26 3.51
CA LEU A 316 -13.50 -0.81 2.16
C LEU A 316 -13.88 -2.28 2.00
N ALA A 317 -14.07 -3.07 3.06
CA ALA A 317 -14.45 -4.48 2.94
C ALA A 317 -15.98 -4.65 2.91
N SER A 318 -16.64 -3.99 1.95
CA SER A 318 -18.07 -4.21 1.70
C SER A 318 -18.27 -5.42 0.77
N SER A 319 -19.25 -6.25 1.12
CA SER A 319 -19.89 -7.29 0.29
C SER A 319 -19.26 -8.70 0.21
N SER A 320 -19.30 -9.45 1.31
CA SER A 320 -19.90 -10.79 1.22
C SER A 320 -20.66 -11.11 2.50
N GLY A 321 -21.98 -11.28 2.40
CA GLY A 321 -22.91 -11.48 3.51
C GLY A 321 -22.81 -12.85 4.19
N ALA A 322 -21.61 -13.44 4.27
CA ALA A 322 -21.38 -14.65 5.04
C ALA A 322 -21.31 -14.27 6.53
N LYS A 323 -22.37 -14.58 7.29
CA LYS A 323 -22.36 -14.55 8.75
C LYS A 323 -21.26 -15.50 9.26
N GLN A 324 -20.04 -15.00 9.41
CA GLN A 324 -18.98 -15.73 10.10
C GLN A 324 -19.44 -15.91 11.56
N SER A 325 -19.61 -17.16 11.95
CA SER A 325 -19.92 -17.53 13.32
C SER A 325 -18.81 -16.98 14.23
N LYS A 326 -19.21 -16.38 15.35
CA LYS A 326 -18.34 -15.82 16.39
C LYS A 326 -17.54 -16.91 17.13
N GLY A 327 -16.78 -17.72 16.41
CA GLY A 327 -15.71 -18.54 16.98
C GLY A 327 -14.58 -17.60 17.35
N ALA A 328 -14.60 -17.11 18.60
CA ALA A 328 -13.54 -16.26 19.13
C ALA A 328 -12.24 -17.08 19.26
N SER A 329 -11.49 -17.24 18.17
CA SER A 329 -10.08 -17.55 18.28
C SER A 329 -9.42 -16.33 18.89
N SER A 330 -9.11 -16.41 20.19
CA SER A 330 -8.33 -15.38 20.85
C SER A 330 -6.95 -15.35 20.22
N HIS A 331 -6.76 -14.50 19.21
CA HIS A 331 -5.43 -14.26 18.65
C HIS A 331 -4.55 -13.72 19.78
N VAL A 332 -3.69 -14.60 20.29
CA VAL A 332 -2.77 -14.30 21.37
C VAL A 332 -1.85 -13.19 20.89
N ARG A 333 -1.89 -12.06 21.59
CA ARG A 333 -1.03 -10.92 21.30
C ARG A 333 0.44 -11.37 21.39
N PRO A 334 1.28 -11.08 20.38
CA PRO A 334 2.71 -11.35 20.49
C PRO A 334 3.31 -10.58 21.67
N SER A 335 4.19 -11.25 22.43
CA SER A 335 4.92 -10.61 23.52
C SER A 335 5.86 -9.52 22.99
N LEU A 336 6.24 -8.56 23.84
CA LEU A 336 7.28 -7.58 23.48
C LEU A 336 8.56 -8.28 23.01
N THR A 337 8.93 -9.38 23.65
CA THR A 337 10.08 -10.21 23.26
C THR A 337 9.97 -10.74 21.83
N ALA A 338 8.78 -11.13 21.38
CA ALA A 338 8.58 -11.58 20.00
C ALA A 338 8.82 -10.44 19.00
N TRP A 339 8.35 -9.22 19.31
CA TRP A 339 8.61 -8.04 18.49
C TRP A 339 10.09 -7.66 18.45
N GLU A 340 10.77 -7.70 19.59
CA GLU A 340 12.21 -7.43 19.68
C GLU A 340 13.04 -8.46 18.91
N ASN A 341 12.68 -9.74 19.02
CA ASN A 341 13.32 -10.81 18.27
C ASN A 341 13.09 -10.67 16.76
N GLY A 342 11.85 -10.37 16.34
CA GLY A 342 11.53 -10.08 14.94
C GLY A 342 12.36 -8.92 14.41
N LEU A 343 12.41 -7.80 15.14
CA LEU A 343 13.25 -6.65 14.77
C LEU A 343 14.74 -7.00 14.64
N ALA A 344 15.29 -7.78 15.58
CA ALA A 344 16.70 -8.19 15.52
C ALA A 344 17.00 -9.05 14.28
N LEU A 345 16.12 -10.01 13.96
CA LEU A 345 16.24 -10.86 12.78
C LEU A 345 16.07 -10.04 11.48
N ALA A 346 15.13 -9.10 11.44
CA ALA A 346 14.94 -8.21 10.29
C ALA A 346 16.20 -7.38 10.03
N LYS A 347 16.83 -6.82 11.08
CA LYS A 347 18.09 -6.07 10.96
C LYS A 347 19.22 -6.94 10.42
N GLN A 348 19.36 -8.15 10.93
CA GLN A 348 20.33 -9.10 10.42
C GLN A 348 20.10 -9.41 8.93
N ALA A 349 18.86 -9.73 8.54
CA ALA A 349 18.52 -9.97 7.14
C ALA A 349 18.85 -8.77 6.25
N TYR A 350 18.55 -7.55 6.71
CA TYR A 350 18.83 -6.31 5.98
C TYR A 350 20.33 -6.10 5.75
N ASP A 351 21.15 -6.30 6.77
CA ASP A 351 22.60 -6.18 6.68
C ASP A 351 23.20 -7.23 5.76
N ASP A 352 22.70 -8.47 5.82
CA ASP A 352 23.18 -9.58 4.99
C ASP A 352 22.78 -9.40 3.51
N LEU A 353 21.58 -8.90 3.23
CA LEU A 353 21.13 -8.55 1.88
C LEU A 353 21.97 -7.45 1.23
N GLN A 354 22.42 -6.46 2.01
CA GLN A 354 23.31 -5.40 1.51
C GLN A 354 24.70 -5.95 1.14
N LYS A 355 25.22 -6.89 1.95
CA LYS A 355 26.53 -7.53 1.70
C LYS A 355 26.52 -8.47 0.51
N CYS A 356 25.35 -8.90 0.02
CA CYS A 356 25.24 -9.80 -1.12
C CYS A 356 25.95 -9.24 -2.37
N ALA A 357 25.89 -7.92 -2.59
CA ALA A 357 26.58 -7.25 -3.70
C ALA A 357 28.12 -7.41 -3.68
N LEU A 358 28.70 -7.81 -2.54
CA LEU A 358 30.14 -8.02 -2.36
C LEU A 358 30.57 -9.48 -2.60
N ALA A 359 29.65 -10.36 -3.01
CA ALA A 359 29.97 -11.76 -3.26
C ALA A 359 30.96 -11.93 -4.43
N GLU A 360 31.94 -12.83 -4.25
CA GLU A 360 33.00 -13.09 -5.25
C GLU A 360 32.49 -13.86 -6.47
N SER A 361 31.32 -14.50 -6.38
CA SER A 361 30.72 -15.27 -7.46
C SER A 361 29.20 -15.19 -7.45
N ILE A 362 28.60 -15.49 -8.61
CA ILE A 362 27.14 -15.56 -8.83
C ILE A 362 26.50 -16.62 -7.92
N ASP A 363 27.13 -17.78 -7.76
CA ASP A 363 26.62 -18.84 -6.88
C ASP A 363 26.66 -18.41 -5.42
N LYS A 364 27.72 -17.69 -5.00
CA LYS A 364 27.81 -17.20 -3.62
C LYS A 364 26.83 -16.07 -3.36
N PHE A 365 26.60 -15.21 -4.35
CA PHE A 365 25.54 -14.20 -4.31
C PHE A 365 24.18 -14.85 -4.07
N GLU A 366 23.83 -15.88 -4.86
CA GLU A 366 22.56 -16.61 -4.76
C GLU A 366 22.39 -17.22 -3.37
N GLU A 367 23.41 -17.96 -2.90
CA GLU A 367 23.41 -18.60 -1.59
C GLU A 367 23.22 -17.58 -0.46
N ASN A 368 23.98 -16.48 -0.50
CA ASN A 368 23.92 -15.42 0.52
C ASN A 368 22.53 -14.75 0.55
N ALA A 369 21.99 -14.42 -0.62
CA ALA A 369 20.68 -13.79 -0.73
C ALA A 369 19.56 -14.71 -0.22
N ILE A 370 19.60 -16.01 -0.56
CA ILE A 370 18.66 -17.01 -0.04
C ILE A 370 18.74 -17.11 1.49
N ASN A 371 19.95 -17.17 2.06
CA ASN A 371 20.13 -17.26 3.51
C ASN A 371 19.62 -15.99 4.24
N ALA A 372 19.80 -14.82 3.63
CA ALA A 372 19.28 -13.58 4.17
C ALA A 372 17.73 -13.54 4.12
N LEU A 373 17.12 -14.04 3.03
CA LEU A 373 15.66 -14.18 2.95
C LEU A 373 15.10 -15.22 3.92
N ASP A 374 15.83 -16.30 4.22
CA ASP A 374 15.45 -17.24 5.29
C ASP A 374 15.45 -16.56 6.67
N THR A 375 16.42 -15.66 6.90
CA THR A 375 16.46 -14.83 8.11
C THR A 375 15.28 -13.86 8.18
N LEU A 376 14.89 -13.26 7.04
CA LEU A 376 13.68 -12.44 6.94
C LEU A 376 12.41 -13.28 7.23
N SER A 377 12.30 -14.49 6.69
CA SER A 377 11.17 -15.40 6.97
C SER A 377 11.04 -15.71 8.48
N LYS A 378 12.16 -15.92 9.17
CA LYS A 378 12.19 -16.08 10.64
C LYS A 378 11.72 -14.81 11.37
N SER A 379 12.09 -13.63 10.89
CA SER A 379 11.59 -12.36 11.44
C SER A 379 10.07 -12.27 11.32
N VAL A 380 9.50 -12.45 10.12
CA VAL A 380 8.06 -12.30 9.88
C VAL A 380 7.25 -13.33 10.66
N SER A 381 7.81 -14.53 10.85
CA SER A 381 7.24 -15.60 11.66
C SER A 381 7.09 -15.24 13.14
N CYS A 382 7.88 -14.31 13.66
CA CYS A 382 7.75 -13.82 15.04
C CYS A 382 6.52 -12.92 15.24
N LEU A 383 5.89 -12.48 14.16
CA LEU A 383 4.89 -11.40 14.15
C LEU A 383 3.52 -11.91 13.68
N PRO A 384 2.43 -11.25 14.09
CA PRO A 384 1.10 -11.63 13.65
C PRO A 384 0.87 -11.21 12.19
N ARG A 385 0.08 -11.98 11.45
CA ARG A 385 -0.33 -11.62 10.08
C ARG A 385 -1.36 -10.50 10.11
N TYR A 386 -1.37 -9.70 9.05
CA TYR A 386 -2.45 -8.74 8.81
C TYR A 386 -3.75 -9.46 8.41
N SER A 387 -3.65 -10.41 7.48
CA SER A 387 -4.77 -11.22 7.03
C SER A 387 -5.04 -12.40 7.96
N LEU A 388 -6.31 -12.63 8.32
CA LEU A 388 -6.73 -13.88 8.95
C LEU A 388 -6.53 -15.03 7.96
N TYR A 389 -5.73 -16.01 8.35
CA TYR A 389 -5.61 -17.25 7.59
C TYR A 389 -6.75 -18.17 7.98
N SER A 390 -7.58 -18.57 7.00
CA SER A 390 -8.73 -19.44 7.26
C SER A 390 -8.35 -20.92 7.46
N GLY A 391 -7.06 -21.26 7.39
CA GLY A 391 -6.58 -22.62 7.58
C GLY A 391 -6.37 -22.97 9.06
N PRO A 392 -6.15 -24.26 9.36
CA PRO A 392 -6.12 -24.78 10.73
C PRO A 392 -4.88 -24.39 11.55
N SER A 393 -3.87 -23.77 10.94
CA SER A 393 -2.65 -23.35 11.63
C SER A 393 -2.15 -22.00 11.12
N ASP A 394 -1.81 -21.09 12.02
CA ASP A 394 -1.14 -19.82 11.70
C ASP A 394 0.34 -19.99 11.29
N THR A 395 0.84 -21.22 11.27
CA THR A 395 2.22 -21.51 10.87
C THR A 395 2.46 -21.12 9.42
N PRO A 396 3.53 -20.36 9.12
CA PRO A 396 3.99 -20.13 7.76
C PRO A 396 4.10 -21.45 7.00
N ILE A 397 3.55 -21.46 5.79
CA ILE A 397 3.72 -22.59 4.89
C ILE A 397 5.08 -22.39 4.21
N THR A 398 6.03 -23.28 4.46
CA THR A 398 7.31 -23.28 3.73
C THR A 398 7.06 -23.48 2.23
N PRO A 399 7.94 -23.03 1.32
CA PRO A 399 7.76 -23.25 -0.12
C PRO A 399 7.47 -24.72 -0.47
N ALA A 400 8.25 -25.66 0.10
CA ALA A 400 8.04 -27.09 -0.07
C ALA A 400 6.69 -27.57 0.51
N GLY A 401 6.23 -26.99 1.62
CA GLY A 401 4.92 -27.27 2.19
C GLY A 401 3.77 -26.78 1.31
N LEU A 402 3.95 -25.64 0.64
CA LEU A 402 2.97 -25.07 -0.29
C LEU A 402 2.88 -25.91 -1.55
N ASP A 403 4.02 -26.31 -2.12
CA ASP A 403 4.09 -27.20 -3.27
C ASP A 403 3.42 -28.54 -2.96
N ALA A 404 3.73 -29.16 -1.81
CA ALA A 404 3.10 -30.40 -1.39
C ALA A 404 1.58 -30.25 -1.19
N MET A 405 1.12 -29.10 -0.68
CA MET A 405 -0.30 -28.80 -0.53
C MET A 405 -0.98 -28.63 -1.89
N ALA A 406 -0.33 -27.94 -2.83
CA ALA A 406 -0.81 -27.75 -4.19
C ALA A 406 -0.92 -29.10 -4.92
N ASP A 407 0.15 -29.90 -4.91
CA ASP A 407 0.19 -31.24 -5.51
C ASP A 407 -0.90 -32.15 -4.97
N LYS A 408 -1.07 -32.18 -3.64
CA LYS A 408 -2.13 -32.96 -3.00
C LYS A 408 -3.51 -32.50 -3.47
N SER A 409 -3.75 -31.19 -3.50
CA SER A 409 -5.05 -30.61 -3.87
C SER A 409 -5.40 -30.89 -5.33
N VAL A 410 -4.45 -30.70 -6.25
CA VAL A 410 -4.59 -30.99 -7.68
C VAL A 410 -4.83 -32.48 -7.91
N LYS A 411 -4.06 -33.35 -7.24
CA LYS A 411 -4.23 -34.81 -7.35
C LYS A 411 -5.61 -35.28 -6.88
N ILE A 412 -6.09 -34.77 -5.73
CA ILE A 412 -7.44 -35.09 -5.23
C ILE A 412 -8.49 -34.69 -6.26
N TRP A 413 -8.42 -33.47 -6.79
CA TRP A 413 -9.36 -32.99 -7.80
C TRP A 413 -9.42 -33.90 -9.05
N HIS A 414 -8.26 -34.33 -9.56
CA HIS A 414 -8.21 -35.23 -10.72
C HIS A 414 -8.77 -36.61 -10.43
N VAL A 415 -8.47 -37.18 -9.25
CA VAL A 415 -9.03 -38.47 -8.82
C VAL A 415 -10.56 -38.39 -8.75
N ASP A 416 -11.11 -37.35 -8.12
CA ASP A 416 -12.55 -37.15 -8.00
C ASP A 416 -13.23 -36.98 -9.37
N LYS A 417 -12.57 -36.30 -10.31
CA LYS A 417 -13.09 -36.14 -11.68
C LYS A 417 -13.10 -37.47 -12.43
N LEU A 418 -12.02 -38.25 -12.35
CA LEU A 418 -11.94 -39.56 -13.03
C LEU A 418 -12.93 -40.58 -12.46
N ALA A 419 -13.22 -40.53 -11.16
CA ALA A 419 -14.21 -41.40 -10.53
C ALA A 419 -15.64 -41.11 -11.03
N LYS A 420 -15.97 -39.83 -11.30
CA LYS A 420 -17.29 -39.41 -11.79
C LYS A 420 -17.51 -39.69 -13.29
N THR A 421 -16.45 -39.90 -14.05
CA THR A 421 -16.51 -40.18 -15.49
C THR A 421 -16.51 -41.67 -15.83
N ARG A 422 -16.42 -42.56 -14.84
CA ARG A 422 -16.55 -44.00 -15.08
C ARG A 422 -18.05 -44.35 -15.15
N PRO A 423 -18.52 -44.87 -16.30
CA PRO A 423 -19.92 -45.21 -16.52
C PRO A 423 -20.40 -46.36 -15.63
#